data_AF-X1P1S2-F1
#
_entry.id   AF-X1P1S2-F1
#
_cell.length_a   1.000
_cell.length_b   1.000
_cell.length_c   1.000
_cell.angle_alpha   90.00
_cell.angle_beta   90.00
_cell.angle_gamma   90.00
#
_symmetry.space_group_name_H-M   'P 1'
#
loop_
_entity.id
_entity.type
_entity.pdbx_description
1 polymer ?
#
loop_
_entity_poly.entity_id
_entity_poly.type
_entity_poly.pdbx_seq_one_letter_code
_entity_poly.pdbx_strand_id
1 'polypeptide(L)' 'FTDDALHALAQKALKRDTGARALRAIAEELMVDLMYQLPEESKPAKYVITGNIVEGKAELFTAKRKAKKESA' A
#
# COMPACT_ATOMS: atom_id res chain seq x y z
N PHE A 1 2.68 1.92 -5.26
CA PHE A 1 2.93 3.04 -4.34
C PHE A 1 3.07 4.31 -5.15
N THR A 2 2.55 5.43 -4.66
CA THR A 2 2.84 6.76 -5.19
C THR A 2 4.05 7.37 -4.47
N ASP A 3 4.62 8.43 -5.01
CA ASP A 3 5.84 9.05 -4.46
C ASP A 3 5.65 9.56 -3.03
N ASP A 4 4.51 10.16 -2.72
CA ASP A 4 4.13 10.59 -1.37
C ASP A 4 4.02 9.40 -0.41
N ALA A 5 3.53 8.24 -0.87
CA ALA A 5 3.50 7.02 -0.07
C ALA A 5 4.91 6.53 0.28
N LEU A 6 5.84 6.58 -0.68
CA LEU A 6 7.24 6.18 -0.46
C LEU A 6 7.92 7.12 0.54
N HIS A 7 7.71 8.43 0.43
CA HIS A 7 8.24 9.40 1.39
C HIS A 7 7.64 9.19 2.79
N ALA A 8 6.33 8.96 2.90
CA ALA A 8 5.68 8.70 4.17
C ALA A 8 6.21 7.42 4.85
N LEU A 9 6.44 6.35 4.07
CA LEU A 9 7.05 5.10 4.57
C LEU A 9 8.46 5.35 5.10
N ALA A 10 9.29 6.07 4.34
CA ALA A 10 10.66 6.43 4.76
C ALA A 10 10.66 7.23 6.06
N GLN A 11 9.79 8.24 6.17
CA GLN A 11 9.67 9.05 7.39
C GLN A 11 9.20 8.22 8.59
N LYS A 12 8.22 7.32 8.42
CA LYS A 12 7.81 6.40 9.50
C LYS A 12 8.95 5.46 9.92
N ALA A 13 9.72 4.94 8.96
CA ALA A 13 10.82 4.03 9.27
C ALA A 13 11.97 4.73 10.00
N LEU A 14 12.30 5.97 9.63
CA LEU A 14 13.28 6.79 10.33
C LEU A 14 12.86 7.03 11.79
N LYS A 15 11.57 7.28 12.05
CA LYS A 15 11.04 7.44 13.42
C LYS A 15 11.11 6.18 14.28
N ARG A 16 11.21 4.98 13.66
CA ARG A 16 11.32 3.70 14.38
C ARG A 16 12.79 3.29 14.65
N ASP A 17 13.78 4.16 14.39
CA ASP A 17 15.22 4.01 14.71
C ASP A 17 15.88 2.67 14.30
N THR A 18 15.27 1.98 13.34
CA THR A 18 15.70 0.66 12.85
C THR A 18 16.00 0.68 11.35
N GLY A 19 15.94 1.87 10.74
CA GLY A 19 16.30 2.14 9.34
C GLY A 19 15.56 1.26 8.35
N ALA A 20 16.29 0.66 7.41
CA ALA A 20 15.70 -0.16 6.34
C ALA A 20 14.94 -1.40 6.85
N ARG A 21 15.22 -1.90 8.06
CA ARG A 21 14.48 -3.02 8.65
C ARG A 21 13.05 -2.61 9.02
N ALA A 22 12.86 -1.40 9.53
CA ALA A 22 11.53 -0.87 9.80
C ALA A 22 10.71 -0.69 8.51
N LEU A 23 11.33 -0.32 7.38
CA LEU A 23 10.62 -0.21 6.11
C LEU A 23 9.92 -1.52 5.73
N ARG A 24 10.64 -2.64 5.86
CA ARG A 24 10.07 -3.96 5.58
C ARG A 24 8.89 -4.28 6.50
N ALA A 25 9.05 -4.06 7.81
CA ALA A 25 8.00 -4.31 8.78
C ALA A 25 6.74 -3.47 8.52
N ILE A 26 6.90 -2.16 8.24
CA ILE A 26 5.78 -1.26 7.94
C ILE A 26 5.08 -1.68 6.62
N ALA A 27 5.86 -2.10 5.62
CA ALA A 27 5.30 -2.59 4.37
C ALA A 27 4.54 -3.91 4.56
N GLU A 28 5.07 -4.84 5.38
CA GLU A 28 4.40 -6.10 5.73
C GLU A 28 3.09 -5.84 6.48
N GLU A 29 3.10 -4.99 7.52
CA GLU A 29 1.90 -4.56 8.26
C GLU A 29 0.80 -4.07 7.29
N LEU A 30 1.17 -3.24 6.31
CA LEU A 30 0.23 -2.69 5.33
C LEU A 30 -0.25 -3.72 4.29
N MET A 31 0.50 -4.78 4.06
CA MET A 31 0.19 -5.80 3.04
C MET A 31 -0.65 -6.95 3.59
N VAL A 32 -0.63 -7.24 4.90
CA VAL A 32 -1.36 -8.37 5.51
C VAL A 32 -2.85 -8.34 5.14
N ASP A 33 -3.50 -7.18 5.31
CA ASP A 33 -4.93 -7.02 5.01
C ASP A 33 -5.23 -7.22 3.52
N LEU A 34 -4.37 -6.70 2.63
CA LEU A 34 -4.50 -6.90 1.19
C LEU A 34 -4.32 -8.37 0.80
N MET A 35 -3.32 -9.05 1.36
CA MET A 35 -3.01 -10.44 1.02
C MET A 35 -4.11 -11.41 1.45
N TYR A 36 -4.85 -11.11 2.52
CA TYR A 36 -6.00 -11.91 2.93
C TYR A 36 -7.17 -11.78 1.95
N GLN A 37 -7.40 -10.58 1.41
CA GLN A 37 -8.55 -10.29 0.53
C GLN A 37 -8.29 -10.57 -0.95
N LEU A 38 -7.05 -10.39 -1.42
CA LEU A 38 -6.66 -10.61 -2.82
C LEU A 38 -7.07 -11.98 -3.38
N PRO A 39 -6.98 -13.10 -2.64
CA PRO A 39 -7.44 -14.41 -3.10
C PRO A 39 -8.93 -14.47 -3.47
N GLU A 40 -9.78 -13.65 -2.87
CA GLU A 40 -11.22 -13.61 -3.14
C GLU A 40 -11.56 -12.78 -4.40
N GLU A 41 -10.61 -12.01 -4.93
CA GLU A 41 -10.81 -11.15 -6.09
C GLU A 41 -10.76 -11.95 -7.39
N SER A 42 -11.95 -12.21 -7.97
CA SER A 42 -12.13 -12.93 -9.23
C SER A 42 -11.43 -12.33 -10.47
N LYS A 43 -10.91 -11.10 -10.38
CA LYS A 43 -10.28 -10.39 -11.50
C LYS A 43 -8.99 -9.71 -11.07
N PRO A 44 -7.99 -9.63 -11.97
CA PRO A 44 -6.79 -8.86 -11.71
C PRO A 44 -7.18 -7.40 -11.41
N ALA A 45 -6.86 -6.95 -10.19
CA ALA A 45 -7.14 -5.62 -9.69
C ALA A 45 -5.83 -4.86 -9.44
N LYS A 46 -5.83 -3.57 -9.76
CA LYS A 46 -4.67 -2.70 -9.51
C LYS A 46 -4.93 -1.88 -8.25
N TYR A 47 -4.11 -2.06 -7.23
CA TYR A 47 -4.14 -1.26 -6.01
C TYR A 47 -3.04 -0.20 -6.05
N VAL A 48 -3.39 1.03 -5.67
CA VAL A 48 -2.44 2.15 -5.61
C VAL A 48 -2.39 2.68 -4.19
N ILE A 49 -1.34 2.30 -3.45
CA ILE A 49 -1.05 2.82 -2.11
C ILE A 49 -0.61 4.28 -2.21
N THR A 50 -1.28 5.16 -1.49
CA THR A 50 -1.02 6.60 -1.38
C THR A 50 -0.46 6.98 0.00
N GLY A 51 0.09 8.20 0.15
CA GLY A 51 0.57 8.71 1.43
C GLY A 51 -0.51 8.72 2.50
N ASN A 52 -1.75 9.07 2.15
CA ASN A 52 -2.89 9.04 3.07
C ASN A 52 -3.14 7.64 3.65
N ILE A 53 -2.98 6.59 2.85
CA ILE A 53 -3.12 5.20 3.32
C ILE A 53 -1.97 4.85 4.27
N VAL A 54 -0.74 5.22 3.93
CA VAL A 54 0.42 5.01 4.80
C VAL A 54 0.29 5.76 6.12
N GLU A 55 -0.33 6.94 6.12
CA GLU A 55 -0.59 7.75 7.32
C GLU A 55 -1.81 7.30 8.12
N GLY A 56 -2.58 6.33 7.63
CA GLY A 56 -3.83 5.87 8.28
C GLY A 56 -4.99 6.86 8.16
N LYS A 57 -4.91 7.81 7.22
CA LYS A 57 -5.96 8.81 6.92
C LYS A 57 -6.96 8.31 5.87
N ALA A 58 -6.64 7.21 5.19
CA ALA A 58 -7.49 6.57 4.21
C ALA A 58 -7.35 5.06 4.32
N GLU A 59 -8.45 4.36 4.08
CA GLU A 59 -8.51 2.92 4.17
C GLU A 59 -7.88 2.25 2.95
N LEU A 60 -7.21 1.11 3.18
CA LEU A 60 -6.50 0.36 2.15
C LEU A 60 -7.41 -0.11 1.01
N PHE A 61 -8.67 -0.42 1.30
CA PHE A 61 -9.64 -0.86 0.29
C PHE A 61 -10.02 0.25 -0.70
N THR A 62 -9.86 1.53 -0.33
CA THR A 62 -10.09 2.66 -1.25
C THR A 62 -8.99 2.78 -2.31
N ALA A 63 -7.88 2.04 -2.17
CA ALA A 63 -6.77 2.01 -3.11
C ALA A 63 -7.07 1.30 -4.43
N LYS A 64 -8.19 0.57 -4.52
CA LYS A 64 -8.55 -0.21 -5.71
C LYS A 64 -8.85 0.72 -6.89
N ARG A 65 -7.94 0.76 -7.87
CA ARG A 65 -8.21 1.37 -9.18
C ARG A 65 -8.86 0.34 -10.08
N LYS A 66 -10.01 0.69 -10.67
CA LYS A 66 -10.58 -0.09 -11.78
C LYS A 66 -9.52 -0.18 -12.89
N ALA A 67 -9.16 -1.41 -13.28
CA ALA A 67 -8.34 -1.62 -14.45
C ALA A 67 -9.06 -0.97 -15.65
N LYS A 68 -8.40 -0.02 -16.31
CA LYS A 68 -8.88 0.51 -17.58
C LYS A 68 -8.82 -0.66 -18.55
N LYS A 69 -9.95 -1.07 -19.14
CA LYS A 69 -9.95 -2.05 -20.23
C LYS A 69 -8.99 -1.51 -21.28
N GLU A 70 -7.89 -2.21 -21.54
CA GLU A 70 -7.16 -2.03 -22.79
C GLU A 70 -8.14 -2.47 -23.88
N SER A 71 -8.66 -1.49 -24.62
CA SER A 71 -9.35 -1.76 -25.87
C SER A 71 -8.31 -2.35 -26.83
N ALA A 72 -8.68 -3.48 -27.42
CA ALA A 72 -7.91 -4.25 -28.39
C ALA A 72 -7.45 -3.41 -29.60
#